data_AF-A0A9P9CP15-F1
#
_entry.id   AF-A0A9P9CP15-F1
#
_cell.length_a   1.000
_cell.length_b   1.000
_cell.length_c   1.000
_cell.angle_alpha   90.00
_cell.angle_beta   90.00
_cell.angle_gamma   90.00
#
_symmetry.space_group_name_H-M   'P 1'
#
loop_
_entity.id
_entity.type
_entity.pdbx_description
1 polymer ?
#
loop_
_entity_poly.entity_id
_entity_poly.type
_entity_poly.pdbx_seq_one_letter_code
_entity_poly.pdbx_strand_id
1 'polypeptide(L)'
;MAETKKAKTPQDFAIDFLMGGVSAAVAKTSAAPIERIKLLVQNQDEMIKQGRLATPYKGVMDCFRRTYAEEGLVSLWRGNTANVIRYFPTQHSTLPSDYFKSLFGFKKNEGYWTWFAGNVASGGAAGATSLLFVYSLDYARTRLANDAKSAKGGGARQFDGLVDVYRKTLKSDGLAGLYRGFVPSVVGIIVYRGLYFGVYDSVKPVVLVGNLQGNFFASFLLGWGVTVGAGLASYPLDTIRRRMMMTSGGTVHYKSMFDAGSQIIAKEGTRSLFKGAGANILRGVAGAGVLSLYDKLQEVMFGKVYSGAMFKFLFFVLSLLLLALSGVSAHPLSHMRRGNEWNAVVARSDYIVPKVVVREAASEGLLGVRSADVSALRARSSMGKRSWQKRYEALSAYEPVA
;
A
#
# COMPACT_ATOMS: atom_id res chain seq x y z
N MET A 1 -36.55 -3.34 5.04
CA MET A 1 -36.29 -2.53 3.83
C MET A 1 -34.81 -2.22 3.80
N ALA A 2 -34.09 -2.64 2.76
CA ALA A 2 -32.69 -2.24 2.59
C ALA A 2 -32.67 -0.75 2.25
N GLU A 3 -32.01 0.08 3.05
CA GLU A 3 -31.73 1.47 2.69
C GLU A 3 -31.04 1.48 1.33
N THR A 4 -31.71 2.01 0.32
CA THR A 4 -31.12 2.33 -0.97
C THR A 4 -30.01 3.35 -0.72
N LYS A 5 -28.76 2.89 -0.65
CA LYS A 5 -27.59 3.77 -0.55
C LYS A 5 -27.70 4.83 -1.63
N LYS A 6 -27.85 6.08 -1.22
CA LYS A 6 -27.86 7.24 -2.11
C LYS A 6 -26.66 7.14 -3.06
N ALA A 7 -26.90 7.26 -4.36
CA ALA A 7 -25.82 7.26 -5.35
C ALA A 7 -24.85 8.41 -5.01
N LYS A 8 -23.58 8.08 -4.77
CA LYS A 8 -22.55 9.06 -4.43
C LYS A 8 -22.34 10.01 -5.61
N THR A 9 -22.22 11.30 -5.34
CA THR A 9 -21.83 12.24 -6.40
C THR A 9 -20.36 11.99 -6.82
N PRO A 10 -19.93 12.41 -8.02
CA PRO A 10 -18.52 12.32 -8.41
C PRO A 10 -17.57 13.04 -7.44
N GLN A 11 -18.08 14.08 -6.77
CA GLN A 11 -17.36 14.81 -5.72
C GLN A 11 -17.23 13.95 -4.46
N ASP A 12 -18.32 13.37 -3.97
CA ASP A 12 -18.28 12.44 -2.82
C ASP A 12 -17.36 11.24 -3.09
N PHE A 13 -17.38 10.73 -4.33
CA PHE A 13 -16.47 9.67 -4.76
C PHE A 13 -15.00 10.11 -4.75
N ALA A 14 -14.68 11.28 -5.32
CA ALA A 14 -13.31 11.80 -5.35
C ALA A 14 -12.77 12.08 -3.95
N ILE A 15 -13.64 12.60 -3.08
CA ILE A 15 -13.39 12.81 -1.66
C ILE A 15 -13.11 11.44 -1.01
N ASP A 16 -14.05 10.49 -1.01
CA ASP A 16 -13.83 9.13 -0.47
C ASP A 16 -12.56 8.45 -1.02
N PHE A 17 -12.26 8.67 -2.30
CA PHE A 17 -11.09 8.14 -2.98
C PHE A 17 -9.78 8.65 -2.41
N LEU A 18 -9.58 9.96 -2.45
CA LEU A 18 -8.35 10.60 -1.98
C LEU A 18 -8.15 10.27 -0.52
N MET A 19 -9.25 10.31 0.20
CA MET A 19 -9.20 10.26 1.63
C MET A 19 -8.96 8.83 2.16
N GLY A 20 -9.55 7.81 1.54
CA GLY A 20 -9.22 6.39 1.78
C GLY A 20 -7.77 6.07 1.39
N GLY A 21 -7.29 6.64 0.29
CA GLY A 21 -5.90 6.52 -0.15
C GLY A 21 -4.91 7.05 0.89
N VAL A 22 -5.21 8.20 1.49
CA VAL A 22 -4.33 8.82 2.47
C VAL A 22 -4.34 8.12 3.83
N SER A 23 -5.49 7.62 4.29
CA SER A 23 -5.54 6.76 5.49
C SER A 23 -4.55 5.63 5.41
N ALA A 24 -4.50 5.00 4.25
CA ALA A 24 -3.63 3.88 4.03
C ALA A 24 -2.20 4.29 3.79
N ALA A 25 -1.96 5.45 3.16
CA ALA A 25 -0.62 6.00 3.06
C ALA A 25 0.01 6.15 4.46
N VAL A 26 -0.75 6.69 5.44
CA VAL A 26 -0.32 6.79 6.83
C VAL A 26 -0.06 5.40 7.43
N ALA A 27 -1.05 4.50 7.38
CA ALA A 27 -0.91 3.16 7.96
C ALA A 27 0.26 2.36 7.35
N LYS A 28 0.46 2.45 6.03
CA LYS A 28 1.57 1.79 5.33
C LYS A 28 2.92 2.41 5.67
N THR A 29 2.98 3.72 5.81
CA THR A 29 4.20 4.43 6.18
C THR A 29 4.62 4.08 7.61
N SER A 30 3.67 4.01 8.55
CA SER A 30 3.97 3.59 9.92
C SER A 30 4.47 2.14 10.00
N ALA A 31 3.92 1.25 9.18
CA ALA A 31 4.32 -0.15 9.13
C ALA A 31 5.54 -0.43 8.22
N ALA A 32 6.03 0.55 7.47
CA ALA A 32 7.08 0.36 6.49
C ALA A 32 8.40 -0.16 7.07
N PRO A 33 8.89 0.31 8.24
CA PRO A 33 10.14 -0.18 8.81
C PRO A 33 10.14 -1.68 9.08
N ILE A 34 9.15 -2.18 9.81
CA ILE A 34 9.03 -3.61 10.13
C ILE A 34 8.79 -4.44 8.87
N GLU A 35 8.08 -3.88 7.89
CA GLU A 35 7.85 -4.54 6.61
C GLU A 35 9.13 -4.66 5.78
N ARG A 36 10.02 -3.66 5.79
CA ARG A 36 11.33 -3.77 5.14
C ARG A 36 12.19 -4.83 5.82
N ILE A 37 12.24 -4.85 7.16
CA ILE A 37 12.99 -5.88 7.91
C ILE A 37 12.45 -7.28 7.61
N LYS A 38 11.13 -7.45 7.52
CA LYS A 38 10.50 -8.70 7.08
C LYS A 38 11.06 -9.13 5.72
N LEU A 39 11.01 -8.24 4.71
CA LEU A 39 11.42 -8.55 3.35
C LEU A 39 12.92 -8.91 3.26
N LEU A 40 13.78 -8.14 3.95
CA LEU A 40 15.22 -8.40 4.01
C LEU A 40 15.51 -9.79 4.60
N VAL A 41 14.88 -10.15 5.72
CA VAL A 41 15.07 -11.48 6.34
C VAL A 41 14.49 -12.60 5.46
N GLN A 42 13.35 -12.37 4.80
CA GLN A 42 12.67 -13.37 3.97
C GLN A 42 13.46 -13.71 2.69
N ASN A 43 14.13 -12.71 2.10
CA ASN A 43 14.80 -12.81 0.80
C ASN A 43 16.34 -12.80 0.88
N GLN A 44 16.90 -12.86 2.10
CA GLN A 44 18.35 -12.75 2.32
C GLN A 44 19.19 -13.74 1.49
N ASP A 45 18.71 -14.95 1.27
CA ASP A 45 19.46 -15.96 0.51
C ASP A 45 19.58 -15.58 -0.98
N GLU A 46 18.54 -14.96 -1.55
CA GLU A 46 18.61 -14.40 -2.90
C GLU A 46 19.50 -13.16 -2.96
N MET A 47 19.49 -12.33 -1.91
CA MET A 47 20.41 -11.19 -1.79
C MET A 47 21.87 -11.64 -1.74
N ILE A 48 22.17 -12.75 -1.04
CA ILE A 48 23.52 -13.33 -0.97
C ILE A 48 23.95 -13.83 -2.36
N LYS A 49 23.08 -14.56 -3.07
CA LYS A 49 23.35 -15.03 -4.45
C LYS A 49 23.65 -13.87 -5.41
N GLN A 50 23.04 -12.72 -5.18
CA GLN A 50 23.25 -11.49 -5.98
C GLN A 50 24.41 -10.62 -5.51
N GLY A 51 25.15 -11.02 -4.46
CA GLY A 51 26.23 -10.22 -3.89
C GLY A 51 25.76 -8.93 -3.19
N ARG A 52 24.49 -8.87 -2.79
CA ARG A 52 23.86 -7.73 -2.11
C ARG A 52 23.94 -7.83 -0.60
N LEU A 53 24.12 -9.03 -0.07
CA LEU A 53 24.31 -9.30 1.35
C LEU A 53 25.54 -10.19 1.52
N ALA A 54 26.46 -9.80 2.39
CA ALA A 54 27.66 -10.59 2.66
C ALA A 54 27.38 -11.79 3.55
N THR A 55 26.65 -11.57 4.64
CA THR A 55 26.38 -12.58 5.67
C THR A 55 24.90 -12.63 6.02
N PRO A 56 24.34 -13.85 6.23
CA PRO A 56 22.95 -14.01 6.67
C PRO A 56 22.64 -13.20 7.93
N TYR A 57 21.39 -12.78 8.07
CA TYR A 57 20.91 -12.14 9.29
C TYR A 57 20.66 -13.20 10.37
N LYS A 58 21.09 -12.92 11.60
CA LYS A 58 20.83 -13.80 12.76
C LYS A 58 19.38 -13.74 13.26
N GLY A 59 18.65 -12.70 12.85
CA GLY A 59 17.26 -12.49 13.20
C GLY A 59 16.76 -11.10 12.85
N VAL A 60 15.53 -10.79 13.26
CA VAL A 60 14.87 -9.49 13.00
C VAL A 60 15.66 -8.33 13.61
N MET A 61 16.14 -8.49 14.85
CA MET A 61 16.87 -7.43 15.55
C MET A 61 18.27 -7.20 14.97
N ASP A 62 18.97 -8.26 14.57
CA ASP A 62 20.25 -8.18 13.87
C ASP A 62 20.09 -7.45 12.52
N CYS A 63 19.05 -7.82 11.75
CA CYS A 63 18.71 -7.15 10.50
C CYS A 63 18.44 -5.66 10.70
N PHE A 64 17.65 -5.29 11.71
CA PHE A 64 17.39 -3.88 12.04
C PHE A 64 18.66 -3.11 12.37
N ARG A 65 19.50 -3.63 13.29
CA ARG A 65 20.73 -2.98 13.72
C ARG A 65 21.71 -2.76 12.57
N ARG A 66 21.94 -3.79 11.75
CA ARG A 66 22.83 -3.72 10.58
C ARG A 66 22.31 -2.73 9.54
N THR A 67 21.02 -2.80 9.21
CA THR A 67 20.40 -1.89 8.26
C THR A 67 20.49 -0.43 8.72
N TYR A 68 20.23 -0.18 10.01
CA TYR A 68 20.34 1.15 10.60
C TYR A 68 21.79 1.66 10.56
N ALA A 69 22.77 0.83 10.92
CA ALA A 69 24.18 1.21 10.93
C ALA A 69 24.77 1.45 9.53
N GLU A 70 24.42 0.63 8.54
CA GLU A 70 25.01 0.67 7.20
C GLU A 70 24.30 1.66 6.25
N GLU A 71 22.98 1.83 6.41
CA GLU A 71 22.16 2.62 5.49
C GLU A 71 21.47 3.84 6.13
N GLY A 72 21.46 3.94 7.46
CA GLY A 72 20.78 5.00 8.20
C GLY A 72 19.27 4.76 8.38
N LEU A 73 18.63 5.58 9.22
CA LEU A 73 17.24 5.42 9.64
C LEU A 73 16.23 5.48 8.49
N VAL A 74 16.38 6.48 7.60
CA VAL A 74 15.46 6.74 6.49
C VAL A 74 15.38 5.55 5.53
N SER A 75 16.44 4.73 5.46
CA SER A 75 16.47 3.54 4.63
C SER A 75 15.36 2.55 4.95
N LEU A 76 14.85 2.51 6.19
CA LEU A 76 13.77 1.63 6.61
C LEU A 76 12.46 1.85 5.82
N TRP A 77 12.28 3.01 5.20
CA TRP A 77 11.13 3.34 4.35
C TRP A 77 11.37 3.09 2.85
N ARG A 78 12.52 2.51 2.47
CA ARG A 78 12.85 2.25 1.07
C ARG A 78 11.81 1.32 0.42
N GLY A 79 11.26 1.77 -0.71
CA GLY A 79 10.17 1.08 -1.41
C GLY A 79 8.75 1.40 -0.90
N ASN A 80 8.60 2.20 0.16
CA ASN A 80 7.27 2.56 0.67
C ASN A 80 6.44 3.40 -0.32
N THR A 81 7.07 4.22 -1.15
CA THR A 81 6.36 4.99 -2.21
C THR A 81 5.55 4.07 -3.13
N ALA A 82 6.13 2.94 -3.55
CA ALA A 82 5.42 1.95 -4.35
C ALA A 82 4.23 1.35 -3.59
N ASN A 83 4.38 1.15 -2.27
CA ASN A 83 3.29 0.65 -1.43
C ASN A 83 2.12 1.63 -1.30
N VAL A 84 2.42 2.92 -1.16
CA VAL A 84 1.42 3.99 -1.07
C VAL A 84 0.68 4.12 -2.40
N ILE A 85 1.40 4.21 -3.52
CA ILE A 85 0.80 4.31 -4.86
C ILE A 85 -0.09 3.10 -5.16
N ARG A 86 0.38 1.89 -4.81
CA ARG A 86 -0.36 0.64 -5.02
C ARG A 86 -1.74 0.66 -4.35
N TYR A 87 -1.92 1.42 -3.27
CA TYR A 87 -3.18 1.40 -2.54
C TYR A 87 -4.33 2.06 -3.31
N PHE A 88 -4.04 3.12 -4.07
CA PHE A 88 -5.05 3.87 -4.82
C PHE A 88 -5.81 3.00 -5.84
N PRO A 89 -5.12 2.22 -6.72
CA PRO A 89 -5.81 1.29 -7.61
C PRO A 89 -6.49 0.12 -6.90
N THR A 90 -5.92 -0.38 -5.79
CA THR A 90 -6.50 -1.55 -5.10
C THR A 90 -7.78 -1.24 -4.34
N GLN A 91 -7.94 -0.02 -3.79
CA GLN A 91 -9.12 0.31 -3.00
C GLN A 91 -10.37 0.61 -3.83
N HIS A 92 -10.19 0.98 -5.10
CA HIS A 92 -11.30 1.45 -5.94
C HIS A 92 -11.77 0.43 -6.97
N SER A 93 -11.28 -0.79 -6.87
CA SER A 93 -11.81 -1.92 -7.62
C SER A 93 -12.64 -2.80 -6.69
N THR A 94 -13.80 -2.29 -6.21
CA THR A 94 -14.85 -3.19 -5.71
C THR A 94 -15.55 -3.90 -6.88
N LEU A 95 -15.46 -3.32 -8.09
CA LEU A 95 -16.06 -3.86 -9.32
C LEU A 95 -15.73 -5.35 -9.57
N PRO A 96 -14.47 -5.83 -9.47
CA PRO A 96 -14.18 -7.25 -9.63
C PRO A 96 -14.79 -8.08 -8.51
N SER A 97 -14.76 -7.58 -7.26
CA SER A 97 -15.34 -8.32 -6.13
C SER A 97 -16.86 -8.46 -6.26
N ASP A 98 -17.57 -7.42 -6.67
CA ASP A 98 -19.03 -7.44 -6.81
C ASP A 98 -19.44 -8.24 -8.04
N TYR A 99 -18.71 -8.11 -9.15
CA TYR A 99 -18.90 -8.93 -10.35
C TYR A 99 -18.72 -10.43 -10.05
N PHE A 100 -17.60 -10.84 -9.47
CA PHE A 100 -17.38 -12.26 -9.16
C PHE A 100 -18.27 -12.77 -8.04
N LYS A 101 -18.73 -11.93 -7.11
CA LYS A 101 -19.79 -12.32 -6.15
C LYS A 101 -21.14 -12.51 -6.84
N SER A 102 -21.46 -11.75 -7.88
CA SER A 102 -22.70 -12.00 -8.65
C SER A 102 -22.66 -13.32 -9.42
N LEU A 103 -21.47 -13.78 -9.83
CA LEU A 103 -21.28 -15.04 -10.55
C LEU A 103 -21.18 -16.27 -9.63
N PHE A 104 -20.49 -16.14 -8.49
CA PHE A 104 -20.16 -17.28 -7.61
C PHE A 104 -20.76 -17.15 -6.19
N GLY A 105 -21.56 -16.12 -5.93
CA GLY A 105 -22.11 -15.86 -4.61
C GLY A 105 -23.33 -16.73 -4.34
N PHE A 106 -23.17 -17.67 -3.42
CA PHE A 106 -24.27 -18.46 -2.86
C PHE A 106 -24.59 -17.96 -1.45
N LYS A 107 -25.76 -18.31 -0.93
CA LYS A 107 -26.11 -18.10 0.48
C LYS A 107 -25.79 -19.35 1.31
N LYS A 108 -25.52 -19.20 2.61
CA LYS A 108 -25.18 -20.32 3.49
C LYS A 108 -26.27 -21.40 3.58
N ASN A 109 -27.54 -21.00 3.44
CA ASN A 109 -28.69 -21.91 3.45
C ASN A 109 -28.85 -22.72 2.16
N GLU A 110 -28.17 -22.36 1.07
CA GLU A 110 -28.14 -23.12 -0.19
C GLU A 110 -27.11 -24.27 -0.16
N GLY A 111 -26.31 -24.35 0.91
CA GLY A 111 -25.28 -25.37 1.14
C GLY A 111 -23.96 -24.75 1.57
N TYR A 112 -23.43 -25.19 2.72
CA TYR A 112 -22.20 -24.63 3.30
C TYR A 112 -21.01 -24.74 2.34
N TRP A 113 -20.80 -25.90 1.74
CA TRP A 113 -19.65 -26.13 0.84
C TRP A 113 -19.76 -25.33 -0.46
N THR A 114 -20.98 -25.14 -1.00
CA THR A 114 -21.23 -24.31 -2.17
C THR A 114 -20.99 -22.83 -1.87
N TRP A 115 -21.49 -22.36 -0.72
CA TRP A 115 -21.21 -21.01 -0.21
C TRP A 115 -19.70 -20.79 0.03
N PHE A 116 -19.02 -21.74 0.63
CA PHE A 116 -17.60 -21.65 0.93
C PHE A 116 -16.76 -21.61 -0.35
N ALA A 117 -16.99 -22.57 -1.26
CA ALA A 117 -16.33 -22.63 -2.55
C ALA A 117 -16.60 -21.37 -3.38
N GLY A 118 -17.84 -20.88 -3.40
CA GLY A 118 -18.24 -19.64 -4.07
C GLY A 118 -17.48 -18.41 -3.55
N ASN A 119 -17.34 -18.26 -2.24
CA ASN A 119 -16.58 -17.15 -1.64
C ASN A 119 -15.07 -17.25 -1.92
N VAL A 120 -14.51 -18.46 -1.88
CA VAL A 120 -13.09 -18.67 -2.19
C VAL A 120 -12.82 -18.42 -3.67
N ALA A 121 -13.69 -18.89 -4.58
CA ALA A 121 -13.59 -18.67 -6.02
C ALA A 121 -13.76 -17.19 -6.37
N SER A 122 -14.81 -16.54 -5.84
CA SER A 122 -15.06 -15.11 -6.03
C SER A 122 -13.90 -14.26 -5.52
N GLY A 123 -13.40 -14.57 -4.32
CA GLY A 123 -12.23 -13.91 -3.75
C GLY A 123 -10.97 -14.17 -4.57
N GLY A 124 -10.70 -15.40 -4.98
CA GLY A 124 -9.56 -15.77 -5.80
C GLY A 124 -9.54 -14.99 -7.12
N ALA A 125 -10.67 -14.99 -7.83
CA ALA A 125 -10.84 -14.30 -9.11
C ALA A 125 -10.69 -12.77 -8.96
N ALA A 126 -11.39 -12.16 -7.99
CA ALA A 126 -11.27 -10.72 -7.73
C ALA A 126 -9.83 -10.32 -7.34
N GLY A 127 -9.16 -11.17 -6.57
CA GLY A 127 -7.76 -11.01 -6.19
C GLY A 127 -6.82 -11.10 -7.40
N ALA A 128 -7.01 -12.08 -8.27
CA ALA A 128 -6.22 -12.26 -9.49
C ALA A 128 -6.39 -11.10 -10.46
N THR A 129 -7.64 -10.64 -10.70
CA THR A 129 -7.91 -9.46 -11.52
C THR A 129 -7.26 -8.21 -10.95
N SER A 130 -7.35 -8.00 -9.62
CA SER A 130 -6.67 -6.88 -8.98
C SER A 130 -5.16 -6.95 -9.18
N LEU A 131 -4.57 -8.13 -8.93
CA LEU A 131 -3.13 -8.34 -9.15
C LEU A 131 -2.74 -8.09 -10.60
N LEU A 132 -3.55 -8.44 -11.59
CA LEU A 132 -3.23 -8.18 -12.99
C LEU A 132 -2.84 -6.71 -13.26
N PHE A 133 -3.47 -5.76 -12.55
CA PHE A 133 -3.14 -4.34 -12.70
C PHE A 133 -2.04 -3.86 -11.74
N VAL A 134 -2.00 -4.39 -10.51
CA VAL A 134 -1.14 -3.82 -9.45
C VAL A 134 0.11 -4.65 -9.13
N TYR A 135 0.27 -5.82 -9.74
CA TYR A 135 1.36 -6.75 -9.42
C TYR A 135 2.74 -6.15 -9.70
N SER A 136 2.87 -5.36 -10.77
CA SER A 136 4.15 -4.73 -11.12
C SER A 136 4.63 -3.76 -10.02
N LEU A 137 3.72 -3.10 -9.30
CA LEU A 137 4.04 -2.25 -8.14
C LEU A 137 4.46 -3.08 -6.92
N ASP A 138 3.82 -4.23 -6.70
CA ASP A 138 4.26 -5.20 -5.67
C ASP A 138 5.68 -5.71 -5.95
N TYR A 139 5.97 -6.02 -7.21
CA TYR A 139 7.30 -6.42 -7.66
C TYR A 139 8.32 -5.30 -7.39
N ALA A 140 8.04 -4.08 -7.85
CA ALA A 140 8.99 -2.98 -7.73
C ALA A 140 9.24 -2.61 -6.26
N ARG A 141 8.20 -2.66 -5.44
CA ARG A 141 8.31 -2.55 -3.99
C ARG A 141 9.27 -3.59 -3.41
N THR A 142 9.07 -4.87 -3.73
CA THR A 142 9.91 -5.96 -3.20
C THR A 142 11.37 -5.79 -3.62
N ARG A 143 11.62 -5.42 -4.88
CA ARG A 143 12.97 -5.15 -5.37
C ARG A 143 13.63 -4.00 -4.61
N LEU A 144 12.94 -2.87 -4.42
CA LEU A 144 13.49 -1.73 -3.68
C LEU A 144 13.72 -2.01 -2.19
N ALA A 145 12.80 -2.73 -1.54
CA ALA A 145 12.92 -3.04 -0.12
C ALA A 145 14.13 -3.94 0.18
N ASN A 146 14.40 -4.90 -0.72
CA ASN A 146 15.52 -5.84 -0.65
C ASN A 146 16.83 -5.27 -1.26
N ASP A 147 16.79 -4.06 -1.82
CA ASP A 147 17.97 -3.43 -2.40
C ASP A 147 18.82 -2.78 -1.30
N ALA A 148 19.65 -3.60 -0.68
CA ALA A 148 20.69 -3.16 0.24
C ALA A 148 21.92 -2.63 -0.52
N LYS A 149 22.68 -1.76 0.13
CA LYS A 149 23.98 -1.30 -0.40
C LYS A 149 24.87 -2.52 -0.66
N SER A 150 25.46 -2.60 -1.86
CA SER A 150 26.26 -3.77 -2.23
C SER A 150 27.47 -3.94 -1.31
N ALA A 151 27.59 -5.12 -0.71
CA ALA A 151 28.75 -5.50 0.08
C ALA A 151 30.01 -5.75 -0.78
N LYS A 152 29.86 -6.00 -2.09
CA LYS A 152 30.95 -6.31 -3.03
C LYS A 152 31.31 -5.17 -4.00
N GLY A 153 30.42 -4.19 -4.17
CA GLY A 153 30.52 -3.14 -5.19
C GLY A 153 30.62 -1.72 -4.63
N GLY A 154 31.42 -1.50 -3.59
CA GLY A 154 31.68 -0.16 -3.04
C GLY A 154 30.46 0.54 -2.42
N GLY A 155 29.43 -0.22 -2.00
CA GLY A 155 28.24 0.34 -1.37
C GLY A 155 27.15 0.85 -2.32
N ALA A 156 27.29 0.63 -3.64
CA ALA A 156 26.28 1.06 -4.61
C ALA A 156 24.97 0.24 -4.51
N ARG A 157 23.83 0.90 -4.74
CA ARG A 157 22.50 0.28 -4.81
C ARG A 157 22.21 -0.28 -6.20
N GLN A 158 21.29 -1.22 -6.31
CA GLN A 158 20.87 -1.79 -7.59
C GLN A 158 19.99 -0.82 -8.37
N PHE A 159 19.12 -0.12 -7.64
CA PHE A 159 18.10 0.73 -8.20
C PHE A 159 18.12 2.12 -7.58
N ASP A 160 17.91 3.15 -8.39
CA ASP A 160 17.82 4.53 -7.88
C ASP A 160 16.41 4.87 -7.38
N GLY A 161 15.40 4.17 -7.91
CA GLY A 161 14.01 4.35 -7.53
C GLY A 161 13.05 3.48 -8.32
N LEU A 162 11.75 3.78 -8.20
CA LEU A 162 10.67 3.01 -8.81
C LEU A 162 10.82 2.88 -10.34
N VAL A 163 11.00 4.01 -11.02
CA VAL A 163 11.14 4.05 -12.49
C VAL A 163 12.35 3.25 -12.96
N ASP A 164 13.44 3.30 -12.21
CA ASP A 164 14.66 2.57 -12.54
C ASP A 164 14.48 1.04 -12.41
N VAL A 165 13.69 0.58 -11.43
CA VAL A 165 13.29 -0.84 -11.35
C VAL A 165 12.55 -1.28 -12.61
N TYR A 166 11.56 -0.51 -13.06
CA TYR A 166 10.81 -0.82 -14.28
C TYR A 166 11.74 -0.83 -15.50
N ARG A 167 12.53 0.22 -15.69
CA ARG A 167 13.44 0.35 -16.84
C ARG A 167 14.43 -0.81 -16.91
N LYS A 168 15.13 -1.10 -15.81
CA LYS A 168 16.14 -2.18 -15.76
C LYS A 168 15.50 -3.55 -15.93
N THR A 169 14.35 -3.81 -15.31
CA THR A 169 13.66 -5.11 -15.43
C THR A 169 13.10 -5.32 -16.83
N LEU A 170 12.46 -4.30 -17.42
CA LEU A 170 11.93 -4.40 -18.79
C LEU A 170 13.05 -4.63 -19.81
N LYS A 171 14.21 -4.00 -19.60
CA LYS A 171 15.38 -4.18 -20.47
C LYS A 171 15.97 -5.59 -20.36
N SER A 172 15.98 -6.20 -19.18
CA SER A 172 16.60 -7.52 -18.97
C SER A 172 15.64 -8.69 -19.26
N ASP A 173 14.42 -8.62 -18.74
CA ASP A 173 13.49 -9.76 -18.64
C ASP A 173 12.12 -9.46 -19.27
N GLY A 174 11.94 -8.25 -19.83
CA GLY A 174 10.67 -7.80 -20.39
C GLY A 174 9.52 -7.75 -19.37
N LEU A 175 8.29 -7.86 -19.87
CA LEU A 175 7.08 -7.87 -19.03
C LEU A 175 7.02 -9.09 -18.10
N ALA A 176 7.55 -10.24 -18.54
CA ALA A 176 7.59 -11.46 -17.73
C ALA A 176 8.38 -11.25 -16.42
N GLY A 177 9.44 -10.44 -16.46
CA GLY A 177 10.22 -10.08 -15.27
C GLY A 177 9.41 -9.34 -14.20
N LEU A 178 8.50 -8.45 -14.60
CA LEU A 178 7.64 -7.68 -13.69
C LEU A 178 6.52 -8.53 -13.07
N TYR A 179 6.09 -9.61 -13.75
CA TYR A 179 5.02 -10.51 -13.30
C TYR A 179 5.53 -11.84 -12.73
N ARG A 180 6.85 -11.97 -12.54
CA ARG A 180 7.43 -13.18 -11.97
C ARG A 180 6.92 -13.43 -10.55
N GLY A 181 6.39 -14.63 -10.31
CA GLY A 181 5.71 -15.00 -9.05
C GLY A 181 4.19 -14.75 -9.02
N PHE A 182 3.57 -14.40 -10.15
CA PHE A 182 2.12 -14.16 -10.21
C PHE A 182 1.30 -15.38 -9.75
N VAL A 183 1.62 -16.57 -10.25
CA VAL A 183 0.93 -17.83 -9.90
C VAL A 183 0.91 -18.13 -8.40
N PRO A 184 2.07 -18.19 -7.69
CA PRO A 184 2.05 -18.43 -6.24
C PRO A 184 1.33 -17.33 -5.46
N SER A 185 1.17 -16.13 -6.04
CA SER A 185 0.38 -15.05 -5.43
C SER A 185 -1.12 -15.32 -5.49
N VAL A 186 -1.63 -15.77 -6.63
CA VAL A 186 -3.05 -16.13 -6.78
C VAL A 186 -3.39 -17.34 -5.90
N VAL A 187 -2.55 -18.38 -5.93
CA VAL A 187 -2.71 -19.55 -5.06
C VAL A 187 -2.66 -19.13 -3.58
N GLY A 188 -1.74 -18.23 -3.22
CA GLY A 188 -1.64 -17.69 -1.87
C GLY A 188 -2.92 -16.97 -1.41
N ILE A 189 -3.56 -16.19 -2.28
CA ILE A 189 -4.85 -15.54 -1.97
C ILE A 189 -5.94 -16.57 -1.72
N ILE A 190 -6.02 -17.61 -2.57
CA ILE A 190 -7.03 -18.67 -2.44
C ILE A 190 -6.85 -19.42 -1.12
N VAL A 191 -5.62 -19.86 -0.80
CA VAL A 191 -5.31 -20.57 0.44
C VAL A 191 -5.59 -19.68 1.66
N TYR A 192 -5.12 -18.44 1.64
CA TYR A 192 -5.35 -17.49 2.74
C TYR A 192 -6.85 -17.26 2.97
N ARG A 193 -7.63 -17.01 1.91
CA ARG A 193 -9.08 -16.77 2.04
C ARG A 193 -9.83 -18.01 2.49
N GLY A 194 -9.50 -19.19 1.95
CA GLY A 194 -10.11 -20.45 2.37
C GLY A 194 -9.88 -20.72 3.85
N LEU A 195 -8.64 -20.58 4.32
CA LEU A 195 -8.31 -20.74 5.73
C LEU A 195 -8.95 -19.66 6.61
N TYR A 196 -8.94 -18.40 6.17
CA TYR A 196 -9.54 -17.30 6.92
C TYR A 196 -11.03 -17.54 7.13
N PHE A 197 -11.81 -17.76 6.06
CA PHE A 197 -13.25 -17.98 6.18
C PHE A 197 -13.57 -19.30 6.88
N GLY A 198 -12.85 -20.38 6.56
CA GLY A 198 -13.11 -21.70 7.11
C GLY A 198 -12.86 -21.76 8.61
N VAL A 199 -11.73 -21.22 9.07
CA VAL A 199 -11.40 -21.18 10.50
C VAL A 199 -12.28 -20.17 11.22
N TYR A 200 -12.49 -18.96 10.67
CA TYR A 200 -13.34 -17.97 11.31
C TYR A 200 -14.77 -18.49 11.52
N ASP A 201 -15.37 -19.08 10.48
CA ASP A 201 -16.75 -19.57 10.56
C ASP A 201 -16.90 -20.85 11.40
N SER A 202 -15.86 -21.69 11.47
CA SER A 202 -15.89 -22.88 12.32
C SER A 202 -15.71 -22.53 13.80
N VAL A 203 -14.83 -21.56 14.09
CA VAL A 203 -14.45 -21.23 15.48
C VAL A 203 -15.42 -20.22 16.10
N LYS A 204 -15.89 -19.22 15.33
CA LYS A 204 -16.82 -18.19 15.81
C LYS A 204 -18.04 -18.73 16.58
N PRO A 205 -18.83 -19.68 16.06
CA PRO A 205 -20.03 -20.19 16.75
C PRO A 205 -19.69 -21.07 17.96
N VAL A 206 -18.44 -21.51 18.11
CA VAL A 206 -17.99 -22.30 19.27
C VAL A 206 -17.51 -21.38 20.39
N VAL A 207 -16.78 -20.31 20.06
CA VAL A 207 -16.11 -19.46 21.05
C VAL A 207 -16.87 -18.16 21.38
N LEU A 208 -17.65 -17.61 20.44
CA LEU A 208 -18.43 -16.38 20.66
C LEU A 208 -19.88 -16.69 21.03
N VAL A 209 -20.04 -17.46 22.11
CA VAL A 209 -21.34 -17.84 22.69
C VAL A 209 -21.51 -17.26 24.10
N GLY A 210 -22.76 -17.17 24.57
CA GLY A 210 -23.08 -16.64 25.89
C GLY A 210 -22.56 -15.21 26.08
N ASN A 211 -21.80 -14.98 27.17
CA ASN A 211 -21.27 -13.65 27.52
C ASN A 211 -20.25 -13.08 26.52
N LEU A 212 -19.73 -13.90 25.61
CA LEU A 212 -18.80 -13.47 24.56
C LEU A 212 -19.49 -13.13 23.24
N GLN A 213 -20.79 -13.43 23.12
CA GLN A 213 -21.57 -13.09 21.94
C GLN A 213 -21.68 -11.56 21.81
N GLY A 214 -21.23 -11.02 20.68
CA GLY A 214 -21.21 -9.58 20.43
C GLY A 214 -20.08 -8.81 21.16
N ASN A 215 -19.23 -9.49 21.93
CA ASN A 215 -18.10 -8.84 22.59
C ASN A 215 -17.03 -8.44 21.55
N PHE A 216 -16.68 -7.15 21.52
CA PHE A 216 -15.70 -6.58 20.60
C PHE A 216 -14.32 -7.22 20.75
N PHE A 217 -13.81 -7.31 21.98
CA PHE A 217 -12.47 -7.84 22.24
C PHE A 217 -12.37 -9.33 21.89
N ALA A 218 -13.40 -10.12 22.20
CA ALA A 218 -13.45 -11.53 21.83
C ALA A 218 -13.47 -11.70 20.30
N SER A 219 -14.27 -10.89 19.60
CA SER A 219 -14.31 -10.90 18.13
C SER A 219 -12.98 -10.45 17.50
N PHE A 220 -12.33 -9.45 18.10
CA PHE A 220 -11.02 -8.97 17.67
C PHE A 220 -9.93 -10.04 17.85
N LEU A 221 -9.86 -10.68 19.02
CA LEU A 221 -8.89 -11.73 19.30
C LEU A 221 -9.08 -12.94 18.39
N LEU A 222 -10.34 -13.33 18.13
CA LEU A 222 -10.66 -14.37 17.16
C LEU A 222 -10.18 -13.99 15.77
N GLY A 223 -10.56 -12.80 15.29
CA GLY A 223 -10.17 -12.30 13.96
C GLY A 223 -8.64 -12.19 13.82
N TRP A 224 -7.95 -11.73 14.85
CA TRP A 224 -6.50 -11.64 14.88
C TRP A 224 -5.85 -13.03 14.87
N GLY A 225 -6.30 -13.95 15.72
CA GLY A 225 -5.81 -15.32 15.77
C GLY A 225 -5.99 -16.06 14.44
N VAL A 226 -7.17 -15.93 13.82
CA VAL A 226 -7.45 -16.48 12.49
C VAL A 226 -6.53 -15.84 11.43
N THR A 227 -6.34 -14.52 11.48
CA THR A 227 -5.46 -13.81 10.54
C THR A 227 -4.02 -14.29 10.65
N VAL A 228 -3.52 -14.47 11.88
CA VAL A 228 -2.17 -14.99 12.14
C VAL A 228 -2.06 -16.43 11.67
N GLY A 229 -3.02 -17.30 12.01
CA GLY A 229 -3.01 -18.71 11.62
C GLY A 229 -3.06 -18.90 10.11
N ALA A 230 -4.04 -18.29 9.43
CA ALA A 230 -4.15 -18.33 7.97
C ALA A 230 -2.94 -17.68 7.28
N GLY A 231 -2.40 -16.59 7.86
CA GLY A 231 -1.21 -15.91 7.37
C GLY A 231 0.05 -16.77 7.47
N LEU A 232 0.22 -17.53 8.56
CA LEU A 232 1.33 -18.47 8.75
C LEU A 232 1.22 -19.66 7.80
N ALA A 233 0.02 -20.25 7.68
CA ALA A 233 -0.21 -21.40 6.80
C ALA A 233 0.01 -21.06 5.31
N SER A 234 -0.34 -19.84 4.89
CA SER A 234 -0.11 -19.35 3.52
C SER A 234 1.29 -18.73 3.31
N TYR A 235 2.08 -18.58 4.37
CA TYR A 235 3.38 -17.89 4.32
C TYR A 235 4.41 -18.51 3.37
N PRO A 236 4.50 -19.85 3.21
CA PRO A 236 5.40 -20.45 2.22
C PRO A 236 5.17 -19.94 0.79
N LEU A 237 3.92 -19.68 0.41
CA LEU A 237 3.57 -19.15 -0.91
C LEU A 237 4.01 -17.69 -1.06
N ASP A 238 3.93 -16.88 0.01
CA ASP A 238 4.51 -15.52 0.00
C ASP A 238 6.03 -15.58 -0.15
N THR A 239 6.72 -16.47 0.56
CA THR A 239 8.18 -16.62 0.42
C THR A 239 8.59 -17.06 -0.99
N ILE A 240 7.91 -18.05 -1.57
CA ILE A 240 8.14 -18.48 -2.95
C ILE A 240 7.90 -17.32 -3.92
N ARG A 241 6.76 -16.62 -3.80
CA ARG A 241 6.44 -15.43 -4.61
C ARG A 241 7.58 -14.40 -4.56
N ARG A 242 8.01 -14.00 -3.37
CA ARG A 242 8.98 -12.92 -3.18
C ARG A 242 10.37 -13.32 -3.68
N ARG A 243 10.80 -14.57 -3.46
CA ARG A 243 12.07 -15.07 -4.00
C ARG A 243 12.06 -15.18 -5.52
N MET A 244 10.95 -15.62 -6.11
CA MET A 244 10.79 -15.60 -7.56
C MET A 244 10.91 -14.17 -8.12
N MET A 245 10.31 -13.16 -7.49
CA MET A 245 10.50 -11.75 -7.88
C MET A 245 11.98 -11.32 -7.82
N MET A 246 12.74 -11.80 -6.83
CA MET A 246 14.14 -11.43 -6.68
C MET A 246 15.03 -11.94 -7.81
N THR A 247 14.69 -13.07 -8.45
CA THR A 247 15.49 -13.62 -9.56
C THR A 247 15.50 -12.77 -10.84
N SER A 248 14.65 -11.75 -10.95
CA SER A 248 14.59 -10.91 -12.15
C SER A 248 15.84 -10.05 -12.37
N GLY A 249 16.34 -10.00 -13.60
CA GLY A 249 17.63 -9.38 -13.95
C GLY A 249 18.85 -10.17 -13.47
N GLY A 250 18.67 -11.39 -12.96
CA GLY A 250 19.73 -12.37 -12.73
C GLY A 250 19.83 -13.37 -13.88
N THR A 251 20.86 -14.22 -13.87
CA THR A 251 21.09 -15.24 -14.91
C THR A 251 20.32 -16.54 -14.67
N VAL A 252 19.90 -16.79 -13.43
CA VAL A 252 19.21 -18.02 -13.02
C VAL A 252 17.81 -17.68 -12.52
N HIS A 253 16.82 -18.36 -13.10
CA HIS A 253 15.42 -18.21 -12.72
C HIS A 253 14.82 -19.55 -12.31
N TYR A 254 13.81 -19.50 -11.43
CA TYR A 254 12.98 -20.66 -11.16
C TYR A 254 12.02 -20.93 -12.32
N LYS A 255 11.84 -22.20 -12.68
CA LYS A 255 10.98 -22.63 -13.80
C LYS A 255 9.49 -22.52 -13.44
N SER A 256 9.16 -22.80 -12.18
CA SER A 256 7.79 -22.79 -11.67
C SER A 256 7.77 -22.54 -10.16
N MET A 257 6.58 -22.35 -9.57
CA MET A 257 6.46 -22.24 -8.11
C MET A 257 6.87 -23.53 -7.38
N PHE A 258 6.65 -24.70 -8.00
CA PHE A 258 7.04 -25.99 -7.45
C PHE A 258 8.55 -26.20 -7.52
N ASP A 259 9.17 -25.79 -8.62
CA ASP A 259 10.62 -25.78 -8.76
C ASP A 259 11.27 -24.83 -7.73
N ALA A 260 10.73 -23.62 -7.57
CA ALA A 260 11.16 -22.69 -6.54
C ALA A 260 11.05 -23.29 -5.13
N GLY A 261 9.89 -23.84 -4.78
CA GLY A 261 9.66 -24.47 -3.49
C GLY A 261 10.61 -25.65 -3.22
N SER A 262 10.75 -26.55 -4.19
CA SER A 262 11.63 -27.72 -4.11
C SER A 262 13.10 -27.30 -3.92
N GLN A 263 13.59 -26.36 -4.73
CA GLN A 263 14.97 -25.88 -4.61
C GLN A 263 15.24 -25.16 -3.29
N ILE A 264 14.30 -24.36 -2.79
CA ILE A 264 14.44 -23.70 -1.48
C ILE A 264 14.52 -24.75 -0.37
N ILE A 265 13.62 -25.74 -0.37
CA ILE A 265 13.61 -26.79 0.65
C ILE A 265 14.89 -27.62 0.58
N ALA A 266 15.32 -28.03 -0.62
CA ALA A 266 16.50 -28.86 -0.81
C ALA A 266 17.81 -28.15 -0.43
N LYS A 267 17.93 -26.84 -0.71
CA LYS A 267 19.18 -26.08 -0.50
C LYS A 267 19.24 -25.40 0.88
N GLU A 268 18.10 -25.04 1.46
CA GLU A 268 18.03 -24.17 2.65
C GLU A 268 17.17 -24.75 3.78
N GLY A 269 16.46 -25.85 3.53
CA GLY A 269 15.55 -26.48 4.48
C GLY A 269 14.16 -25.85 4.55
N THR A 270 13.20 -26.60 5.11
CA THR A 270 11.78 -26.20 5.22
C THR A 270 11.59 -24.93 6.06
N ARG A 271 12.43 -24.70 7.07
CA ARG A 271 12.41 -23.48 7.89
C ARG A 271 12.64 -22.21 7.07
N SER A 272 13.34 -22.31 5.93
CA SER A 272 13.61 -21.15 5.07
C SER A 272 12.33 -20.50 4.52
N LEU A 273 11.29 -21.31 4.27
CA LEU A 273 9.98 -20.84 3.80
C LEU A 273 9.28 -19.91 4.80
N PHE A 274 9.64 -19.97 6.09
CA PHE A 274 9.04 -19.18 7.17
C PHE A 274 9.93 -18.01 7.64
N LYS A 275 11.06 -17.75 6.97
CA LYS A 275 11.91 -16.59 7.29
C LYS A 275 11.12 -15.28 7.20
N GLY A 276 11.14 -14.52 8.28
CA GLY A 276 10.39 -13.26 8.40
C GLY A 276 8.93 -13.39 8.88
N ALA A 277 8.41 -14.61 9.11
CA ALA A 277 7.03 -14.80 9.56
C ALA A 277 6.71 -14.03 10.85
N GLY A 278 7.62 -14.04 11.84
CA GLY A 278 7.47 -13.26 13.07
C GLY A 278 7.40 -11.74 12.83
N ALA A 279 8.26 -11.21 11.95
CA ALA A 279 8.20 -9.80 11.55
C ALA A 279 6.88 -9.46 10.83
N ASN A 280 6.32 -10.42 10.08
CA ASN A 280 5.01 -10.25 9.45
C ASN A 280 3.85 -10.22 10.46
N ILE A 281 3.93 -11.00 11.55
CA ILE A 281 2.96 -10.93 12.66
C ILE A 281 3.04 -9.57 13.35
N LEU A 282 4.26 -9.11 13.69
CA LEU A 282 4.48 -7.79 14.28
C LEU A 282 3.96 -6.66 13.37
N ARG A 283 4.17 -6.78 12.05
CA ARG A 283 3.60 -5.85 11.07
C ARG A 283 2.07 -5.84 11.11
N GLY A 284 1.43 -6.98 11.31
CA GLY A 284 -0.03 -7.09 11.46
C GLY A 284 -0.54 -6.33 12.69
N VAL A 285 0.09 -6.55 13.84
CA VAL A 285 -0.25 -5.86 15.10
C VAL A 285 0.00 -4.36 15.00
N ALA A 286 1.15 -3.95 14.47
CA ALA A 286 1.49 -2.54 14.27
C ALA A 286 0.49 -1.85 13.33
N GLY A 287 0.10 -2.51 12.23
CA GLY A 287 -0.88 -1.96 11.30
C GLY A 287 -2.26 -1.77 11.93
N ALA A 288 -2.72 -2.76 12.71
CA ALA A 288 -3.99 -2.67 13.43
C ALA A 288 -3.97 -1.56 14.50
N GLY A 289 -2.89 -1.50 15.30
CA GLY A 289 -2.73 -0.49 16.35
C GLY A 289 -2.63 0.94 15.81
N VAL A 290 -1.93 1.15 14.68
CA VAL A 290 -1.87 2.48 14.04
C VAL A 290 -3.23 2.91 13.53
N LEU A 291 -4.01 1.99 12.94
CA LEU A 291 -5.34 2.30 12.43
C LEU A 291 -6.29 2.67 13.57
N SER A 292 -6.31 1.89 14.65
CA SER A 292 -7.18 2.16 15.80
C SER A 292 -6.79 3.44 16.54
N LEU A 293 -5.49 3.72 16.71
CA LEU A 293 -5.02 4.97 17.30
C LEU A 293 -5.38 6.16 16.41
N TYR A 294 -5.25 5.99 15.10
CA TYR A 294 -5.63 7.00 14.13
C TYR A 294 -7.14 7.32 14.21
N ASP A 295 -7.99 6.29 14.29
CA ASP A 295 -9.44 6.47 14.45
C ASP A 295 -9.78 7.15 15.79
N LYS A 296 -9.09 6.80 16.89
CA LYS A 296 -9.29 7.46 18.19
C LYS A 296 -8.83 8.91 18.21
N LEU A 297 -7.72 9.21 17.55
CA LEU A 297 -7.25 10.59 17.35
C LEU A 297 -8.30 11.43 16.61
N GLN A 298 -8.99 10.87 15.61
CA GLN A 298 -10.08 11.57 14.95
C GLN A 298 -11.25 11.85 15.89
N GLU A 299 -11.64 10.86 16.69
CA GLU A 299 -12.72 11.00 17.67
C GLU A 299 -12.42 12.10 18.70
N VAL A 300 -11.19 12.15 19.22
CA VAL A 300 -10.77 13.16 20.22
C VAL A 300 -10.64 14.55 19.60
N MET A 301 -10.01 14.67 18.43
CA MET A 301 -9.76 15.97 17.80
C MET A 301 -11.04 16.60 17.23
N PHE A 302 -12.03 15.79 16.85
CA PHE A 302 -13.15 16.25 16.04
C PHE A 302 -14.53 15.74 16.48
N GLY A 303 -14.63 15.06 17.62
CA GLY A 303 -15.89 14.61 18.22
C GLY A 303 -16.63 13.51 17.46
N LYS A 304 -16.08 13.00 16.35
CA LYS A 304 -16.60 11.88 15.57
C LYS A 304 -15.45 11.17 14.86
N VAL A 305 -15.56 9.85 14.67
CA VAL A 305 -14.64 9.12 13.79
C VAL A 305 -15.01 9.50 12.36
N TYR A 306 -14.17 10.31 11.73
CA TYR A 306 -14.38 10.69 10.35
C TYR A 306 -13.97 9.52 9.46
N SER A 307 -14.98 8.78 8.98
CA SER A 307 -14.90 8.15 7.66
C SER A 307 -14.50 9.17 6.58
N GLY A 308 -14.80 10.46 6.83
CA GLY A 308 -14.50 11.67 6.04
C GLY A 308 -13.05 12.16 6.17
N ALA A 309 -12.21 11.66 5.30
CA ALA A 309 -10.79 11.77 5.38
C ALA A 309 -10.11 13.02 4.70
N MET A 310 -10.77 14.18 4.72
CA MET A 310 -10.18 15.49 4.39
C MET A 310 -9.05 15.86 5.37
N PHE A 311 -9.12 15.37 6.61
CA PHE A 311 -8.08 15.55 7.61
C PHE A 311 -6.90 14.57 7.47
N LYS A 312 -7.14 13.38 6.88
CA LYS A 312 -6.07 12.45 6.43
C LYS A 312 -5.20 13.19 5.39
N PHE A 313 -5.91 13.88 4.49
CA PHE A 313 -5.48 14.98 3.62
C PHE A 313 -4.26 15.77 4.12
N LEU A 314 -4.58 16.61 5.10
CA LEU A 314 -3.71 17.64 5.65
C LEU A 314 -2.49 17.04 6.34
N PHE A 315 -2.67 15.93 7.07
CA PHE A 315 -1.57 15.27 7.78
C PHE A 315 -0.57 14.58 6.83
N PHE A 316 -1.03 14.04 5.71
CA PHE A 316 -0.17 13.45 4.68
C PHE A 316 0.59 14.51 3.88
N VAL A 317 -0.05 15.63 3.56
CA VAL A 317 0.63 16.78 2.95
C VAL A 317 1.70 17.33 3.91
N LEU A 318 1.38 17.47 5.21
CA LEU A 318 2.37 17.83 6.22
C LEU A 318 3.50 16.79 6.35
N SER A 319 3.18 15.49 6.30
CA SER A 319 4.18 14.41 6.40
C SER A 319 5.09 14.36 5.17
N LEU A 320 4.54 14.55 3.96
CA LEU A 320 5.30 14.65 2.72
C LEU A 320 6.15 15.92 2.66
N LEU A 321 5.64 17.05 3.15
CA LEU A 321 6.40 18.29 3.28
C LEU A 321 7.55 18.11 4.29
N LEU A 322 7.32 17.46 5.43
CA LEU A 322 8.38 17.14 6.40
C LEU A 322 9.42 16.18 5.82
N LEU A 323 8.99 15.18 5.03
CA LEU A 323 9.89 14.27 4.31
C LEU A 323 10.68 14.98 3.21
N ALA A 324 10.06 15.88 2.45
CA ALA A 324 10.74 16.68 1.43
C ALA A 324 11.73 17.68 2.05
N LEU A 325 11.39 18.26 3.21
CA LEU A 325 12.28 19.13 3.98
C LEU A 325 13.46 18.36 4.59
N SER A 326 13.28 17.08 4.93
CA SER A 326 14.37 16.20 5.39
C SER A 326 15.28 15.68 4.27
N GLY A 327 14.95 15.97 3.01
CA GLY A 327 15.57 15.40 1.81
C GLY A 327 16.25 16.40 0.88
N VAL A 328 16.58 17.62 1.34
CA VAL A 328 17.51 18.47 0.60
C VAL A 328 18.90 17.83 0.72
N SER A 329 19.42 17.44 -0.43
CA SER A 329 20.62 16.63 -0.60
C SER A 329 21.84 17.17 0.14
N ALA A 330 22.64 16.24 0.66
CA ALA A 330 24.05 16.45 0.92
C ALA A 330 24.77 16.97 -0.34
N HIS A 331 24.92 18.29 -0.43
CA HIS A 331 25.95 18.99 -1.18
C HIS A 331 26.43 20.17 -0.30
N PRO A 332 27.72 20.50 -0.29
CA PRO A 332 28.28 21.45 0.67
C PRO A 332 27.81 22.88 0.34
N LEU A 333 26.88 23.39 1.14
CA LEU A 333 26.43 24.79 1.10
C LEU A 333 27.49 25.68 1.78
N SER A 334 28.57 26.00 1.06
CA SER A 334 29.52 27.05 1.48
C SER A 334 29.18 28.44 0.94
N HIS A 335 28.13 28.60 0.14
CA HIS A 335 27.70 29.91 -0.36
C HIS A 335 26.19 30.02 -0.55
N MET A 336 25.43 30.33 0.51
CA MET A 336 24.13 30.99 0.35
C MET A 336 23.88 31.97 1.50
N ARG A 337 23.87 33.27 1.15
CA ARG A 337 23.55 34.38 2.04
C ARG A 337 22.04 34.43 2.31
N ARG A 338 21.71 34.74 3.56
CA ARG A 338 20.38 35.04 4.12
C ARG A 338 19.64 36.12 3.30
N GLY A 339 18.31 36.01 3.20
CA GLY A 339 17.48 37.13 2.77
C GLY A 339 16.06 36.79 2.35
N ASN A 340 15.86 36.33 1.11
CA ASN A 340 14.61 36.65 0.41
C ASN A 340 13.87 35.47 -0.28
N GLU A 341 14.20 34.21 0.01
CA GLU A 341 13.61 33.07 -0.73
C GLU A 341 12.41 32.38 -0.07
N TRP A 342 11.95 32.82 1.10
CA TRP A 342 10.71 32.28 1.70
C TRP A 342 9.47 32.54 0.83
N ASN A 343 9.41 33.68 0.13
CA ASN A 343 8.28 34.02 -0.73
C ASN A 343 8.25 33.21 -2.04
N ALA A 344 9.40 32.70 -2.50
CA ALA A 344 9.49 31.90 -3.73
C ALA A 344 8.98 30.45 -3.52
N VAL A 345 9.11 29.91 -2.31
CA VAL A 345 8.58 28.58 -1.95
C VAL A 345 7.06 28.62 -1.82
N VAL A 346 6.51 29.69 -1.23
CA VAL A 346 5.05 29.88 -1.10
C VAL A 346 4.39 30.12 -2.47
N ALA A 347 5.01 30.90 -3.36
CA ALA A 347 4.49 31.15 -4.71
C ALA A 347 4.44 29.88 -5.60
N ARG A 348 5.25 28.86 -5.31
CA ARG A 348 5.19 27.56 -6.02
C ARG A 348 4.12 26.61 -5.47
N SER A 349 3.50 26.91 -4.33
CA SER A 349 2.43 26.09 -3.74
C SER A 349 1.08 26.21 -4.46
N ASP A 350 0.88 27.25 -5.28
CA ASP A 350 -0.33 27.49 -6.08
C ASP A 350 -0.64 26.35 -7.09
N TYR A 351 0.31 25.45 -7.35
CA TYR A 351 0.15 24.30 -8.23
C TYR A 351 -0.20 22.97 -7.53
N ILE A 352 -0.15 22.93 -6.19
CA ILE A 352 -0.24 21.66 -5.44
C ILE A 352 -1.59 21.48 -4.74
N VAL A 353 -2.31 22.55 -4.43
CA VAL A 353 -3.60 22.50 -3.73
C VAL A 353 -4.71 23.04 -4.64
N PRO A 354 -5.69 22.21 -5.06
CA PRO A 354 -6.81 22.70 -5.88
C PRO A 354 -7.55 23.82 -5.15
N LYS A 355 -7.83 24.95 -5.84
CA LYS A 355 -8.54 26.12 -5.28
C LYS A 355 -9.92 25.80 -4.66
N VAL A 356 -10.50 24.65 -5.01
CA VAL A 356 -11.71 24.09 -4.40
C VAL A 356 -11.48 23.73 -2.92
N VAL A 357 -10.33 23.11 -2.61
CA VAL A 357 -9.98 22.64 -1.26
C VAL A 357 -9.75 23.79 -0.30
N VAL A 358 -9.10 24.87 -0.77
CA VAL A 358 -8.91 26.10 0.03
C VAL A 358 -10.25 26.78 0.30
N ARG A 359 -11.19 26.71 -0.66
CA ARG A 359 -12.52 27.31 -0.54
C ARG A 359 -13.41 26.55 0.45
N GLU A 360 -13.38 25.23 0.45
CA GLU A 360 -14.11 24.39 1.42
C GLU A 360 -13.54 24.55 2.84
N ALA A 361 -12.21 24.54 2.97
CA ALA A 361 -11.55 24.77 4.26
C ALA A 361 -11.84 26.18 4.84
N ALA A 362 -11.97 27.19 3.98
CA ALA A 362 -12.37 28.54 4.40
C ALA A 362 -13.87 28.65 4.73
N SER A 363 -14.75 27.93 4.03
CA SER A 363 -16.20 27.92 4.35
C SER A 363 -16.53 27.14 5.62
N GLU A 364 -15.70 26.19 6.01
CA GLU A 364 -15.82 25.44 7.27
C GLU A 364 -15.07 26.09 8.45
N GLY A 365 -14.45 27.26 8.25
CA GLY A 365 -13.76 28.00 9.32
C GLY A 365 -12.43 27.38 9.79
N LEU A 366 -11.89 26.41 9.05
CA LEU A 366 -10.66 25.67 9.39
C LEU A 366 -9.37 26.46 9.14
N LEU A 367 -9.45 27.47 8.28
CA LEU A 367 -8.39 28.43 8.03
C LEU A 367 -8.86 29.73 8.68
N GLY A 368 -8.22 30.18 9.76
CA GLY A 368 -8.56 31.42 10.48
C GLY A 368 -8.34 32.68 9.62
N VAL A 369 -9.14 32.84 8.57
CA VAL A 369 -9.03 33.84 7.52
C VAL A 369 -10.19 34.82 7.69
N ARG A 370 -9.89 36.12 7.72
CA ARG A 370 -10.90 37.18 7.94
C ARG A 370 -11.85 37.23 6.75
N SER A 371 -13.12 37.59 7.00
CA SER A 371 -14.21 37.62 6.00
C SER A 371 -13.93 38.47 4.74
N ALA A 372 -13.04 39.45 4.85
CA ALA A 372 -12.58 40.28 3.73
C ALA A 372 -11.79 39.50 2.66
N ASP A 373 -10.97 38.52 3.06
CA ASP A 373 -10.12 37.74 2.14
C ASP A 373 -10.92 36.68 1.36
N VAL A 374 -12.00 36.16 1.95
CA VAL A 374 -12.96 35.26 1.29
C VAL A 374 -13.67 35.97 0.14
N SER A 375 -13.91 37.27 0.28
CA SER A 375 -14.56 38.10 -0.73
C SER A 375 -13.63 38.38 -1.92
N ALA A 376 -12.34 38.63 -1.65
CA ALA A 376 -11.30 38.78 -2.67
C ALA A 376 -11.06 37.49 -3.47
N LEU A 377 -11.12 36.33 -2.81
CA LEU A 377 -11.05 35.01 -3.47
C LEU A 377 -12.27 34.75 -4.37
N ARG A 378 -13.48 35.17 -3.97
CA ARG A 378 -14.68 35.10 -4.83
C ARG A 378 -14.54 35.96 -6.08
N ALA A 379 -14.05 37.19 -5.95
CA ALA A 379 -13.89 38.14 -7.05
C ALA A 379 -12.86 37.68 -8.10
N ARG A 380 -11.74 37.07 -7.67
CA ARG A 380 -10.72 36.53 -8.60
C ARG A 380 -11.20 35.28 -9.35
N SER A 381 -12.17 34.53 -8.81
CA SER A 381 -12.70 33.32 -9.46
C SER A 381 -13.72 33.60 -10.58
N SER A 382 -14.46 34.71 -10.50
CA SER A 382 -15.43 35.09 -11.53
C SER A 382 -14.76 35.51 -12.84
N MET A 383 -13.54 36.08 -12.77
CA MET A 383 -12.71 36.36 -13.93
C MET A 383 -12.23 35.07 -14.65
N GLY A 384 -11.92 34.00 -13.89
CA GLY A 384 -11.49 32.71 -14.46
C GLY A 384 -12.62 31.89 -15.11
N LYS A 385 -13.86 32.04 -14.65
CA LYS A 385 -15.02 31.37 -15.27
C LYS A 385 -15.32 31.89 -16.68
N ARG A 386 -15.16 33.20 -16.92
CA ARG A 386 -15.36 33.80 -18.26
C ARG A 386 -14.34 33.33 -19.30
N SER A 387 -13.10 33.01 -18.90
CA SER A 387 -12.10 32.49 -19.83
C SER A 387 -12.33 31.01 -20.19
N TRP A 388 -12.95 30.24 -19.29
CA TRP A 388 -13.29 28.84 -19.54
C TRP A 388 -14.56 28.68 -20.39
N GLN A 389 -15.58 29.53 -20.19
CA GLN A 389 -16.77 29.53 -21.05
C GLN A 389 -16.43 29.88 -22.51
N LYS A 390 -15.59 30.89 -22.75
CA LYS A 390 -15.11 31.21 -24.11
C LYS A 390 -14.31 30.08 -24.76
N ARG A 391 -13.56 29.29 -23.98
CA ARG A 391 -12.83 28.11 -24.48
C ARG A 391 -13.74 26.91 -24.75
N TYR A 392 -14.82 26.78 -24.00
CA TYR A 392 -15.81 25.71 -24.19
C TYR A 392 -16.66 25.96 -25.44
N GLU A 393 -17.09 27.21 -25.67
CA GLU A 393 -17.81 27.62 -26.89
C GLU A 393 -16.95 27.47 -28.16
N ALA A 394 -15.64 27.68 -28.06
CA ALA A 394 -14.71 27.46 -29.16
C ALA A 394 -14.46 25.96 -29.48
N LEU A 395 -14.68 25.07 -28.51
CA LEU A 395 -14.51 23.61 -28.67
C LEU A 395 -15.78 22.91 -29.14
N SER A 396 -16.96 23.50 -28.95
CA SER A 396 -18.24 22.99 -29.44
C SER A 396 -18.53 23.31 -30.92
N ALA A 397 -17.64 24.05 -31.60
CA ALA A 397 -17.80 24.47 -33.00
C ALA A 397 -17.16 23.52 -34.03
N TYR A 398 -16.65 22.35 -33.61
CA TYR A 398 -16.15 21.31 -34.52
C TYR A 398 -17.25 20.28 -34.78
N GLU A 399 -17.95 20.44 -35.92
CA GLU A 399 -18.82 19.38 -36.46
C GLU A 399 -17.99 18.20 -37.02
N PRO A 400 -18.50 16.97 -36.92
CA PRO A 400 -17.90 15.82 -37.60
C PRO A 400 -18.26 15.85 -39.08
N VAL A 401 -17.25 15.93 -39.95
CA VAL A 401 -17.41 15.57 -41.38
C VAL A 401 -17.58 14.05 -41.46
N ALA A 402 -18.59 13.65 -42.22
CA ALA A 402 -19.19 12.32 -42.35
C ALA A 402 -18.23 11.15 -42.62
#